data_AF-A0A2P6TJD0-F1
#
_entry.id   AF-A0A2P6TJD0-F1
#
_cell.length_a   1.000
_cell.length_b   1.000
_cell.length_c   1.000
_cell.angle_alpha   90.00
_cell.angle_beta   90.00
_cell.angle_gamma   90.00
#
_symmetry.space_group_name_H-M   'P 1'
#
loop_
_entity.id
_entity.type
_entity.pdbx_description
1 polymer ?
#
loop_
_entity_poly.entity_id
_entity_poly.type
_entity_poly.pdbx_seq_one_letter_code
_entity_poly.pdbx_strand_id
1 'polypeptide(L)'
;MAALDGCASCSDVLQMVLAADAADVSNMLLALGTLAESDSQLAAVVSQHATTQLLQHAVALAGRGELAPLQPIANTFYGAALLGLQPSAVQVQQLFSAVQHALEQPPGPGDCMNVTQVLLACAELSDVQVPAGGNLTPDANPFLRYYPGARLVDALLHRATCAPLGEQAASHTVNACGRLLHVPSAEDWAALLAAIPRHANGLSPVAASALLVSLPQC
;
A
#
# COMPACT_ATOMS: atom_id res chain seq x y z
N MET A 1 -25.52 41.54 9.12
CA MET A 1 -25.63 40.15 9.62
C MET A 1 -26.09 39.26 8.49
N ALA A 2 -25.17 38.90 7.59
CA ALA A 2 -25.44 37.93 6.53
C ALA A 2 -25.24 36.53 7.11
N ALA A 3 -26.28 35.70 7.01
CA ALA A 3 -26.27 34.32 7.46
C ALA A 3 -25.32 33.48 6.59
N LEU A 4 -24.54 32.65 7.27
CA LEU A 4 -23.71 31.59 6.70
C LEU A 4 -24.61 30.46 6.18
N ASP A 5 -25.27 30.66 5.04
CA ASP A 5 -25.96 29.59 4.31
C ASP A 5 -25.02 29.10 3.21
N GLY A 6 -24.29 28.02 3.51
CA GLY A 6 -23.37 27.39 2.58
C GLY A 6 -22.95 26.01 3.05
N CYS A 7 -23.90 25.23 3.57
CA CYS A 7 -23.68 23.81 3.78
C CYS A 7 -23.73 23.16 2.40
N ALA A 8 -22.57 22.99 1.75
CA ALA A 8 -22.44 22.17 0.55
C ALA A 8 -23.10 20.82 0.85
N SER A 9 -24.11 20.45 0.07
CA SER A 9 -24.80 19.19 0.27
C SER A 9 -23.77 18.06 0.09
N CYS A 10 -23.98 16.89 0.73
CA CYS A 10 -23.13 15.72 0.48
C CYS A 10 -23.01 15.39 -1.04
N SER A 11 -23.99 15.82 -1.85
CA SER A 11 -23.97 15.70 -3.31
C SER A 11 -22.93 16.61 -3.98
N ASP A 12 -22.67 17.80 -3.44
CA ASP A 12 -21.72 18.77 -4.02
C ASP A 12 -20.27 18.36 -3.74
N VAL A 13 -20.02 17.81 -2.55
CA VAL A 13 -18.72 17.23 -2.19
C VAL A 13 -18.44 15.98 -3.03
N LEU A 14 -19.44 15.13 -3.27
CA LEU A 14 -19.29 13.98 -4.18
C LEU A 14 -19.01 14.41 -5.62
N GLN A 15 -19.72 15.43 -6.12
CA GLN A 15 -19.50 15.98 -7.46
C GLN A 15 -18.09 16.56 -7.63
N MET A 16 -17.58 17.24 -6.59
CA MET A 16 -16.21 17.76 -6.57
C MET A 16 -15.16 16.64 -6.55
N VAL A 17 -15.40 15.57 -5.79
CA VAL A 17 -14.53 14.38 -5.76
C VAL A 17 -14.55 13.62 -7.09
N LEU A 18 -15.71 13.53 -7.75
CA LEU A 18 -15.84 12.89 -9.07
C LEU A 18 -15.21 13.71 -10.21
N ALA A 19 -14.92 14.99 -9.96
CA ALA A 19 -14.20 15.87 -10.89
C ALA A 19 -12.69 15.96 -10.61
N ALA A 20 -12.23 15.37 -9.50
CA ALA A 20 -10.81 15.32 -9.14
C ALA A 20 -10.06 14.33 -10.04
N ASP A 21 -8.80 14.62 -10.33
CA ASP A 21 -7.98 13.70 -11.11
C ASP A 21 -7.58 12.46 -10.29
N ALA A 22 -7.04 11.44 -10.96
CA ALA A 22 -6.72 10.18 -10.32
C ALA A 22 -5.64 10.30 -9.23
N ALA A 23 -4.73 11.26 -9.36
CA ALA A 23 -3.71 11.52 -8.35
C ALA A 23 -4.33 12.18 -7.12
N ASP A 24 -5.22 13.16 -7.30
CA ASP A 24 -5.92 13.85 -6.22
C ASP A 24 -6.76 12.87 -5.39
N VAL A 25 -7.54 12.00 -6.02
CA VAL A 25 -8.36 10.99 -5.31
C VAL A 25 -7.46 10.05 -4.49
N SER A 26 -6.34 9.60 -5.08
CA SER A 26 -5.38 8.72 -4.41
C SER A 26 -4.69 9.42 -3.23
N ASN A 27 -4.31 10.69 -3.41
CA ASN A 27 -3.72 11.52 -2.37
C ASN A 27 -4.70 11.79 -1.22
N MET A 28 -5.98 12.00 -1.52
CA MET A 28 -7.02 12.12 -0.49
C MET A 28 -7.15 10.85 0.33
N LEU A 29 -7.14 9.67 -0.29
CA LEU A 29 -7.16 8.38 0.43
C LEU A 29 -5.96 8.24 1.36
N LEU A 30 -4.75 8.54 0.87
CA LEU A 30 -3.54 8.49 1.69
C LEU A 30 -3.58 9.52 2.85
N ALA A 31 -4.00 10.75 2.57
CA ALA A 31 -4.08 11.80 3.58
C ALA A 31 -5.08 11.43 4.68
N LEU A 32 -6.25 10.89 4.32
CA LEU A 32 -7.23 10.42 5.30
C LEU A 32 -6.69 9.23 6.10
N GLY A 33 -6.01 8.28 5.47
CA GLY A 33 -5.43 7.13 6.14
C GLY A 33 -4.32 7.51 7.14
N THR A 34 -3.35 8.32 6.72
CA THR A 34 -2.26 8.79 7.59
C THR A 34 -2.76 9.62 8.76
N LEU A 35 -3.83 10.40 8.53
CA LEU A 35 -4.46 11.19 9.56
C LEU A 35 -5.24 10.33 10.56
N ALA A 36 -5.97 9.30 10.08
CA ALA A 36 -6.65 8.33 10.94
C ALA A 36 -5.67 7.48 11.76
N GLU A 37 -4.50 7.15 11.20
CA GLU A 37 -3.41 6.46 11.91
C GLU A 37 -2.82 7.35 13.02
N SER A 38 -2.70 8.65 12.76
CA SER A 38 -2.10 9.62 13.70
C SER A 38 -3.05 10.02 14.84
N ASP A 39 -4.36 10.04 14.60
CA ASP A 39 -5.37 10.48 15.58
C ASP A 39 -6.60 9.56 15.61
N SER A 40 -6.71 8.77 16.68
CA SER A 40 -7.84 7.86 16.93
C SER A 40 -9.20 8.55 17.07
N GLN A 41 -9.25 9.80 17.53
CA GLN A 41 -10.50 10.56 17.61
C GLN A 41 -10.93 11.02 16.23
N LEU A 42 -9.96 11.38 15.38
CA LEU A 42 -10.26 11.74 14.01
C LEU A 42 -10.63 10.52 13.16
N ALA A 43 -9.99 9.37 13.39
CA ALA A 43 -10.38 8.11 12.76
C ALA A 43 -11.87 7.78 12.98
N ALA A 44 -12.41 8.10 14.16
CA ALA A 44 -13.81 7.88 14.49
C ALA A 44 -14.79 8.80 13.73
N VAL A 45 -14.34 9.94 13.22
CA VAL A 45 -15.17 10.87 12.42
C VAL A 45 -14.99 10.69 10.92
N VAL A 46 -13.96 9.97 10.48
CA VAL A 46 -13.79 9.62 9.07
C VAL A 46 -14.91 8.66 8.66
N SER A 47 -15.79 9.13 7.77
CA SER A 47 -16.90 8.32 7.28
C SER A 47 -16.40 7.11 6.49
N GLN A 48 -16.69 5.91 7.00
CA GLN A 48 -16.39 4.65 6.30
C GLN A 48 -17.09 4.59 4.92
N HIS A 49 -18.29 5.17 4.81
CA HIS A 49 -19.03 5.22 3.55
C HIS A 49 -18.32 6.10 2.51
N ALA A 50 -17.89 7.30 2.91
CA ALA A 50 -17.19 8.23 2.00
C ALA A 50 -15.83 7.67 1.56
N THR A 51 -15.07 7.07 2.48
CA THR A 51 -13.78 6.44 2.15
C THR A 51 -13.93 5.20 1.28
N THR A 52 -15.00 4.42 1.44
CA THR A 52 -15.34 3.31 0.53
C THR A 52 -15.66 3.82 -0.89
N GLN A 53 -16.41 4.92 -1.01
CA GLN A 53 -16.70 5.53 -2.32
C GLN A 53 -15.44 6.09 -2.99
N LEU A 54 -14.57 6.74 -2.22
CA LEU A 54 -13.26 7.20 -2.71
C LEU A 54 -12.42 6.04 -3.24
N LEU A 55 -12.35 4.93 -2.51
CA LEU A 55 -11.65 3.72 -2.95
C LEU A 55 -12.26 3.15 -4.23
N GLN A 56 -13.59 3.04 -4.32
CA GLN A 56 -14.27 2.58 -5.53
C GLN A 56 -13.94 3.47 -6.73
N HIS A 57 -13.89 4.78 -6.53
CA HIS A 57 -13.54 5.73 -7.58
C HIS A 57 -12.08 5.59 -8.01
N ALA A 58 -11.13 5.55 -7.06
CA ALA A 58 -9.71 5.34 -7.35
C ALA A 58 -9.46 4.03 -8.12
N VAL A 59 -10.12 2.95 -7.73
CA VAL A 59 -10.03 1.65 -8.41
C VAL A 59 -10.64 1.70 -9.82
N ALA A 60 -11.75 2.41 -10.01
CA ALA A 60 -12.33 2.59 -11.34
C ALA A 60 -11.37 3.35 -12.28
N LEU A 61 -10.64 4.33 -11.76
CA LEU A 61 -9.58 5.04 -12.49
C LEU A 61 -8.39 4.12 -12.79
N ALA A 62 -8.00 3.27 -11.84
CA ALA A 62 -6.98 2.22 -12.04
C ALA A 62 -7.36 1.30 -13.22
N GLY A 63 -8.60 0.83 -13.25
CA GLY A 63 -9.12 -0.05 -14.31
C GLY A 63 -9.18 0.59 -15.69
N ARG A 64 -9.12 1.92 -15.78
CA ARG A 64 -9.03 2.68 -17.05
C ARG A 64 -7.60 3.00 -17.47
N GLY A 65 -6.61 2.62 -16.66
CA GLY A 65 -5.20 2.97 -16.88
C GLY A 65 -4.86 4.42 -16.56
N GLU A 66 -5.70 5.12 -15.80
CA GLU A 66 -5.52 6.54 -15.47
C GLU A 66 -4.61 6.77 -14.24
N LEU A 67 -4.21 5.69 -13.54
CA LEU A 67 -3.24 5.73 -12.44
C LEU A 67 -1.80 5.44 -12.92
N ALA A 68 -1.28 6.23 -13.85
CA ALA A 68 0.14 6.24 -14.18
C ALA A 68 0.69 7.64 -13.84
N PRO A 69 1.70 7.81 -12.97
CA PRO A 69 2.76 6.86 -12.53
C PRO A 69 2.42 5.96 -11.30
N LEU A 70 3.40 5.21 -10.77
CA LEU A 70 3.24 4.25 -9.65
C LEU A 70 2.69 4.88 -8.35
N GLN A 71 2.97 6.16 -8.11
CA GLN A 71 2.61 6.88 -6.89
C GLN A 71 1.09 6.90 -6.60
N PRO A 72 0.20 7.34 -7.51
CA PRO A 72 -1.25 7.23 -7.30
C PRO A 72 -1.73 5.83 -6.88
N ILE A 73 -1.15 4.78 -7.47
CA ILE A 73 -1.52 3.39 -7.13
C ILE A 73 -1.06 3.05 -5.71
N ALA A 74 0.18 3.42 -5.35
CA ALA A 74 0.73 3.23 -4.01
C ALA A 74 -0.09 3.96 -2.94
N ASN A 75 -0.48 5.20 -3.22
CA ASN A 75 -1.31 6.02 -2.34
C ASN A 75 -2.70 5.42 -2.15
N THR A 76 -3.31 4.88 -3.22
CA THR A 76 -4.59 4.18 -3.14
C THR A 76 -4.47 2.92 -2.27
N PHE A 77 -3.45 2.08 -2.49
CA PHE A 77 -3.24 0.86 -1.72
C PHE A 77 -3.00 1.16 -0.23
N TYR A 78 -2.04 2.03 0.06
CA TYR A 78 -1.62 2.30 1.43
C TYR A 78 -2.67 3.10 2.20
N GLY A 79 -3.31 4.09 1.56
CA GLY A 79 -4.44 4.80 2.14
C GLY A 79 -5.61 3.87 2.48
N ALA A 80 -5.93 2.92 1.60
CA ALA A 80 -6.97 1.92 1.87
C ALA A 80 -6.61 1.01 3.05
N ALA A 81 -5.36 0.57 3.14
CA ALA A 81 -4.87 -0.25 4.25
C ALA A 81 -4.95 0.50 5.60
N LEU A 82 -4.49 1.74 5.65
CA LEU A 82 -4.53 2.57 6.86
C LEU A 82 -5.96 2.85 7.34
N LEU A 83 -6.91 2.98 6.42
CA LEU A 83 -8.32 3.17 6.72
C LEU A 83 -9.05 1.86 7.07
N GLY A 84 -8.37 0.72 7.06
CA GLY A 84 -8.99 -0.59 7.28
C GLY A 84 -10.03 -0.97 6.22
N LEU A 85 -9.93 -0.38 5.02
CA LEU A 85 -10.83 -0.70 3.91
C LEU A 85 -10.42 -2.06 3.34
N GLN A 86 -11.39 -2.94 3.13
CA GLN A 86 -11.17 -4.25 2.54
C GLN A 86 -11.63 -4.24 1.08
N PRO A 87 -10.74 -3.91 0.11
CA PRO A 87 -11.11 -3.99 -1.30
C PRO A 87 -11.47 -5.43 -1.67
N SER A 88 -12.42 -5.58 -2.57
CA SER A 88 -12.83 -6.88 -3.10
C SER A 88 -11.73 -7.49 -3.98
N ALA A 89 -11.79 -8.79 -4.23
CA ALA A 89 -10.82 -9.48 -5.09
C ALA A 89 -10.67 -8.84 -6.48
N VAL A 90 -11.78 -8.38 -7.07
CA VAL A 90 -11.78 -7.69 -8.37
C VAL A 90 -11.05 -6.35 -8.27
N GLN A 91 -11.30 -5.58 -7.20
CA GLN A 91 -10.65 -4.29 -7.00
C GLN A 91 -9.14 -4.44 -6.79
N VAL A 92 -8.73 -5.45 -6.02
CA VAL A 92 -7.31 -5.77 -5.82
C VAL A 92 -6.63 -6.16 -7.13
N GLN A 93 -7.28 -7.01 -7.95
CA GLN A 93 -6.76 -7.38 -9.26
C GLN A 93 -6.58 -6.17 -10.19
N GLN A 94 -7.52 -5.24 -10.18
CA GLN A 94 -7.42 -4.00 -10.97
C GLN A 94 -6.22 -3.15 -10.50
N LEU A 95 -6.03 -3.02 -9.19
CA LEU A 95 -4.87 -2.29 -8.66
C LEU A 95 -3.55 -3.00 -8.97
N PHE A 96 -3.47 -4.33 -8.87
CA PHE A 96 -2.27 -5.08 -9.26
C PHE A 96 -1.97 -4.98 -10.76
N SER A 97 -3.00 -4.99 -11.61
CA SER A 97 -2.83 -4.73 -13.04
C SER A 97 -2.28 -3.33 -13.30
N ALA A 98 -2.74 -2.32 -12.55
CA ALA A 98 -2.20 -0.98 -12.63
C ALA A 98 -0.73 -0.92 -12.17
N VAL A 99 -0.38 -1.62 -11.08
CA VAL A 99 1.03 -1.73 -10.63
C VAL A 99 1.89 -2.35 -11.73
N GLN A 100 1.45 -3.45 -12.34
CA GLN A 100 2.19 -4.09 -13.43
C GLN A 100 2.43 -3.13 -14.59
N HIS A 101 1.41 -2.39 -15.01
CA HIS A 101 1.55 -1.40 -16.07
C HIS A 101 2.49 -0.24 -15.67
N ALA A 102 2.43 0.23 -14.43
CA ALA A 102 3.34 1.27 -13.93
C ALA A 102 4.81 0.80 -13.89
N LEU A 103 5.05 -0.50 -13.67
CA LEU A 103 6.39 -1.09 -13.71
C LEU A 103 6.99 -1.17 -15.12
N GLU A 104 6.18 -1.09 -16.18
CA GLU A 104 6.64 -1.01 -17.57
C GLU A 104 7.22 0.39 -17.91
N GLN A 105 6.89 1.41 -17.11
CA GLN A 105 7.42 2.77 -17.27
C GLN A 105 8.84 2.87 -16.70
N PRO A 106 9.69 3.81 -17.16
CA PRO A 106 11.04 3.97 -16.61
C PRO A 106 11.04 4.34 -15.11
N PRO A 107 12.08 3.97 -14.34
CA PRO A 107 12.26 4.38 -12.93
C PRO A 107 12.08 5.88 -12.71
N GLY A 108 11.16 6.22 -11.82
CA GLY A 108 10.87 7.58 -11.40
C GLY A 108 11.47 7.91 -10.03
N PRO A 109 11.66 9.20 -9.72
CA PRO A 109 12.02 9.62 -8.37
C PRO A 109 10.92 9.22 -7.38
N GLY A 110 11.30 8.60 -6.27
CA GLY A 110 10.36 8.17 -5.22
C GLY A 110 9.80 6.76 -5.39
N ASP A 111 10.18 6.00 -6.42
CA ASP A 111 9.70 4.63 -6.61
C ASP A 111 10.04 3.70 -5.46
N CYS A 112 11.15 3.90 -4.75
CA CYS A 112 11.45 3.15 -3.53
C CYS A 112 10.36 3.32 -2.46
N MET A 113 9.86 4.54 -2.27
CA MET A 113 8.76 4.81 -1.32
C MET A 113 7.43 4.26 -1.83
N ASN A 114 7.13 4.45 -3.12
CA ASN A 114 5.89 3.95 -3.72
C ASN A 114 5.82 2.41 -3.64
N VAL A 115 6.92 1.72 -3.94
CA VAL A 115 7.04 0.27 -3.76
C VAL A 115 6.84 -0.12 -2.30
N THR A 116 7.52 0.57 -1.38
CA THR A 116 7.40 0.29 0.07
C THR A 116 5.95 0.38 0.51
N GLN A 117 5.23 1.42 0.07
CA GLN A 117 3.80 1.61 0.37
C GLN A 117 2.92 0.49 -0.20
N VAL A 118 3.14 0.06 -1.44
CA VAL A 118 2.40 -1.09 -2.02
C VAL A 118 2.64 -2.36 -1.22
N LEU A 119 3.90 -2.66 -0.88
CA LEU A 119 4.25 -3.88 -0.13
C LEU A 119 3.70 -3.85 1.29
N LEU A 120 3.81 -2.71 1.98
CA LEU A 120 3.22 -2.53 3.31
C LEU A 120 1.70 -2.67 3.26
N ALA A 121 1.03 -2.06 2.29
CA ALA A 121 -0.42 -2.18 2.14
C ALA A 121 -0.85 -3.64 1.95
N CYS A 122 -0.14 -4.40 1.11
CA CYS A 122 -0.41 -5.82 0.92
C CYS A 122 -0.21 -6.61 2.22
N ALA A 123 0.83 -6.30 2.99
CA ALA A 123 1.11 -6.94 4.27
C ALA A 123 0.01 -6.63 5.30
N GLU A 124 -0.38 -5.35 5.45
CA GLU A 124 -1.44 -4.93 6.36
C GLU A 124 -2.78 -5.57 6.04
N LEU A 125 -3.16 -5.59 4.76
CA LEU A 125 -4.41 -6.21 4.32
C LEU A 125 -4.39 -7.74 4.48
N SER A 126 -3.22 -8.37 4.36
CA SER A 126 -3.05 -9.82 4.53
C SER A 126 -3.08 -10.27 5.99
N ASP A 127 -2.68 -9.42 6.93
CA ASP A 127 -2.63 -9.72 8.37
C ASP A 127 -4.00 -9.60 9.08
N VAL A 128 -5.05 -9.22 8.35
CA VAL A 128 -6.41 -9.20 8.87
C VAL A 128 -6.80 -10.62 9.33
N GLN A 129 -7.10 -10.78 10.62
CA GLN A 129 -7.43 -12.08 11.20
C GLN A 129 -8.70 -12.68 10.59
N VAL A 130 -8.57 -13.90 10.06
CA VAL A 130 -9.74 -14.74 9.73
C VAL A 130 -10.32 -15.28 11.03
N PRO A 131 -11.64 -15.14 11.29
CA PRO A 131 -12.27 -15.78 12.43
C PRO A 131 -11.98 -17.28 12.46
N ALA A 132 -11.55 -17.79 13.60
CA ALA A 132 -11.21 -19.20 13.76
C ALA A 132 -12.41 -20.10 13.35
N GLY A 133 -12.18 -21.01 12.39
CA GLY A 133 -13.20 -21.94 11.88
C GLY A 133 -13.82 -21.59 10.53
N GLY A 134 -13.38 -20.51 9.85
CA GLY A 134 -13.79 -20.20 8.49
C GLY A 134 -13.22 -21.17 7.44
N ASN A 135 -14.01 -21.54 6.44
CA ASN A 135 -13.51 -22.26 5.26
C ASN A 135 -12.43 -21.42 4.57
N LEU A 136 -11.24 -21.99 4.33
CA LEU A 136 -10.14 -21.36 3.58
C LEU A 136 -10.44 -21.33 2.08
N THR A 137 -11.42 -20.53 1.66
CA THR A 137 -11.54 -20.15 0.25
C THR A 137 -10.62 -18.96 -0.03
N PRO A 138 -10.22 -18.70 -1.30
CA PRO A 138 -9.49 -17.48 -1.66
C PRO A 138 -10.22 -16.20 -1.24
N ASP A 139 -11.54 -16.25 -1.09
CA ASP A 139 -12.36 -15.14 -0.60
C ASP A 139 -12.39 -15.00 0.92
N ALA A 140 -12.00 -16.04 1.65
CA ALA A 140 -11.99 -16.07 3.11
C ALA A 140 -10.58 -15.99 3.69
N ASN A 141 -9.54 -16.11 2.87
CA ASN A 141 -8.14 -15.96 3.28
C ASN A 141 -7.58 -14.63 2.76
N PRO A 142 -7.44 -13.60 3.62
CA PRO A 142 -6.88 -12.29 3.26
C PRO A 142 -5.50 -12.39 2.63
N PHE A 143 -4.65 -13.32 3.05
CA PHE A 143 -3.34 -13.52 2.43
C PHE A 143 -3.48 -13.93 0.95
N LEU A 144 -4.38 -14.85 0.62
CA LEU A 144 -4.60 -15.25 -0.79
C LEU A 144 -5.23 -14.13 -1.63
N ARG A 145 -5.96 -13.23 -1.00
CA ARG A 145 -6.59 -12.09 -1.67
C ARG A 145 -5.62 -10.95 -1.93
N TYR A 146 -4.77 -10.63 -0.95
CA TYR A 146 -3.95 -9.41 -0.95
C TYR A 146 -2.46 -9.67 -1.21
N TYR A 147 -2.03 -10.93 -1.34
CA TYR A 147 -0.69 -11.25 -1.81
C TYR A 147 -0.58 -11.06 -3.34
N PRO A 148 0.29 -10.16 -3.84
CA PRO A 148 0.43 -9.88 -5.27
C PRO A 148 1.06 -11.01 -6.10
N GLY A 149 1.58 -12.04 -5.44
CA GLY A 149 2.33 -13.12 -6.09
C GLY A 149 3.82 -12.81 -6.17
N ALA A 150 4.66 -13.84 -6.04
CA ALA A 150 6.12 -13.71 -5.98
C ALA A 150 6.70 -12.89 -7.13
N ARG A 151 6.22 -13.12 -8.38
CA ARG A 151 6.72 -12.40 -9.56
C ARG A 151 6.52 -10.89 -9.48
N LEU A 152 5.36 -10.44 -8.96
CA LEU A 152 5.07 -9.02 -8.84
C LEU A 152 5.83 -8.41 -7.66
N VAL A 153 5.98 -9.15 -6.55
CA VAL A 153 6.84 -8.74 -5.44
C VAL A 153 8.29 -8.56 -5.90
N ASP A 154 8.85 -9.52 -6.63
CA ASP A 154 10.22 -9.43 -7.15
C ASP A 154 10.40 -8.23 -8.09
N ALA A 155 9.44 -7.98 -8.98
CA ALA A 155 9.48 -6.83 -9.88
C ALA A 155 9.42 -5.48 -9.12
N LEU A 156 8.60 -5.42 -8.06
CA LEU A 156 8.54 -4.26 -7.16
C LEU A 156 9.85 -4.06 -6.40
N LEU A 157 10.45 -5.13 -5.87
CA LEU A 157 11.70 -5.06 -5.13
C LEU A 157 12.85 -4.60 -6.03
N HIS A 158 12.98 -5.19 -7.22
CA HIS A 158 13.94 -4.75 -8.22
C HIS A 158 13.74 -3.27 -8.58
N ARG A 159 12.48 -2.83 -8.68
CA ARG A 159 12.17 -1.42 -8.92
C ARG A 159 12.63 -0.50 -7.78
N ALA A 160 12.49 -0.92 -6.53
CA ALA A 160 12.92 -0.15 -5.38
C ALA A 160 14.45 -0.07 -5.25
N THR A 161 15.17 -1.10 -5.70
CA THR A 161 16.64 -1.21 -5.60
C THR A 161 17.38 -0.55 -6.75
N CYS A 162 16.70 -0.18 -7.85
CA CYS A 162 17.25 0.61 -8.94
C CYS A 162 17.64 2.06 -8.57
N ALA A 163 17.28 2.55 -7.38
CA ALA A 163 17.61 3.88 -6.89
C ALA A 163 18.19 3.83 -5.46
N PRO A 164 18.88 4.88 -4.99
CA PRO A 164 19.34 4.94 -3.61
C PRO A 164 18.17 4.80 -2.63
N LEU A 165 18.20 3.75 -1.81
CA LEU A 165 17.22 3.56 -0.76
C LEU A 165 17.61 4.35 0.50
N GLY A 166 16.64 5.06 1.07
CA GLY A 166 16.76 5.56 2.44
C GLY A 166 16.60 4.41 3.43
N GLU A 167 17.25 4.54 4.60
CA GLU A 167 17.20 3.55 5.68
C GLU A 167 15.78 3.13 6.05
N GLN A 168 14.88 4.10 6.22
CA GLN A 168 13.50 3.84 6.62
C GLN A 168 12.75 3.03 5.56
N ALA A 169 12.90 3.39 4.28
CA ALA A 169 12.28 2.69 3.16
C ALA A 169 12.76 1.24 3.08
N ALA A 170 14.08 1.03 3.23
CA ALA A 170 14.68 -0.30 3.22
C ALA A 170 14.18 -1.15 4.39
N SER A 171 14.16 -0.60 5.62
CA SER A 171 13.67 -1.30 6.81
C SER A 171 12.20 -1.70 6.67
N HIS A 172 11.35 -0.79 6.21
CA HIS A 172 9.93 -1.06 5.96
C HIS A 172 9.72 -2.10 4.86
N THR A 173 10.52 -2.04 3.78
CA THR A 173 10.46 -3.03 2.70
C THR A 173 10.84 -4.42 3.20
N VAL A 174 11.91 -4.55 3.99
CA VAL A 174 12.31 -5.82 4.61
C VAL A 174 11.21 -6.36 5.53
N ASN A 175 10.59 -5.50 6.34
CA ASN A 175 9.47 -5.89 7.20
C ASN A 175 8.27 -6.38 6.39
N ALA A 176 7.91 -5.67 5.31
CA ALA A 176 6.82 -6.06 4.42
C ALA A 176 7.09 -7.43 3.77
N CYS A 177 8.31 -7.69 3.30
CA CYS A 177 8.71 -9.00 2.77
C CYS A 177 8.52 -10.12 3.80
N GLY A 178 8.95 -9.88 5.06
CA GLY A 178 8.77 -10.85 6.15
C GLY A 178 7.31 -11.20 6.41
N ARG A 179 6.42 -10.20 6.43
CA ARG A 179 4.97 -10.38 6.63
C ARG A 179 4.30 -11.06 5.45
N LEU A 180 4.76 -10.78 4.23
CA LEU A 180 4.30 -11.43 3.00
C LEU A 180 4.92 -12.81 2.79
N LEU A 181 5.77 -13.30 3.72
CA LEU A 181 6.51 -14.55 3.61
C LEU A 181 7.31 -14.65 2.29
N HIS A 182 7.78 -13.52 1.78
CA HIS A 182 8.52 -13.43 0.53
C HIS A 182 10.01 -13.33 0.79
N VAL A 183 10.79 -14.13 0.06
CA VAL A 183 12.26 -14.10 0.12
C VAL A 183 12.77 -13.38 -1.13
N PRO A 184 13.34 -12.16 -1.00
CA PRO A 184 13.87 -11.43 -2.14
C PRO A 184 15.03 -12.14 -2.83
N SER A 185 15.34 -11.72 -4.06
CA SER A 185 16.56 -12.14 -4.74
C SER A 185 17.80 -11.76 -3.91
N ALA A 186 18.90 -12.49 -4.06
CA ALA A 186 20.13 -12.20 -3.33
C ALA A 186 20.67 -10.78 -3.61
N GLU A 187 20.48 -10.29 -4.84
CA GLU A 187 20.88 -8.95 -5.25
C GLU A 187 20.02 -7.87 -4.57
N ASP A 188 18.70 -8.00 -4.62
CA ASP A 188 17.79 -7.06 -3.97
C ASP A 188 17.95 -7.10 -2.45
N TRP A 189 18.17 -8.28 -1.88
CA TRP A 189 18.43 -8.45 -0.47
C TRP A 189 19.71 -7.73 -0.04
N ALA A 190 20.79 -7.86 -0.81
CA ALA A 190 22.03 -7.15 -0.54
C ALA A 190 21.85 -5.63 -0.62
N ALA A 191 21.09 -5.13 -1.61
CA ALA A 191 20.80 -3.71 -1.77
C ALA A 191 19.98 -3.15 -0.59
N LEU A 192 18.94 -3.87 -0.17
CA LEU A 192 18.12 -3.49 1.00
C LEU A 192 18.95 -3.44 2.28
N LEU A 193 19.78 -4.46 2.53
CA LEU A 193 20.60 -4.53 3.72
C LEU A 193 21.74 -3.50 3.72
N ALA A 194 22.28 -3.14 2.56
CA ALA A 194 23.29 -2.10 2.44
C ALA A 194 22.74 -0.71 2.83
N ALA A 195 21.43 -0.49 2.66
CA ALA A 195 20.76 0.76 3.03
C ALA A 195 20.41 0.85 4.52
N ILE A 196 20.44 -0.27 5.26
CA ILE A 196 20.13 -0.30 6.71
C ILE A 196 21.47 -0.25 7.48
N PRO A 197 21.71 0.79 8.32
CA PRO A 197 22.94 0.88 9.08
C PRO A 197 23.10 -0.32 10.02
N ARG A 198 24.27 -0.94 10.02
CA ARG A 198 24.63 -2.10 10.85
C ARG A 198 24.61 -1.84 12.37
N HIS A 199 24.33 -0.60 12.79
CA HIS A 199 24.25 -0.17 14.19
C HIS A 199 22.82 0.13 14.67
N ALA A 200 21.79 -0.13 13.86
CA ALA A 200 20.41 0.13 14.22
C ALA A 200 19.90 -0.88 15.28
N ASN A 201 19.94 -0.47 16.55
CA ASN A 201 19.27 -1.09 17.70
C ASN A 201 17.71 -1.12 17.58
N GLY A 202 17.16 -1.03 16.37
CA GLY A 202 15.73 -0.84 16.10
C GLY A 202 15.13 -1.83 15.10
N LEU A 203 15.87 -2.87 14.67
CA LEU A 203 15.26 -3.96 13.90
C LEU A 203 14.21 -4.65 14.77
N SER A 204 12.97 -4.74 14.29
CA SER A 204 11.95 -5.53 14.98
C SER A 204 12.44 -6.98 15.11
N PRO A 205 12.03 -7.72 16.16
CA PRO A 205 12.42 -9.12 16.33
C PRO A 205 12.10 -9.98 15.09
N VAL A 206 11.09 -9.59 14.30
CA VAL A 206 10.70 -10.24 13.05
C VAL A 206 11.70 -9.93 11.93
N ALA A 207 12.13 -8.67 11.78
CA ALA A 207 13.17 -8.29 10.80
C ALA A 207 14.52 -8.91 11.15
N ALA A 208 14.87 -8.98 12.44
CA ALA A 208 16.07 -9.64 12.94
C ALA A 208 16.01 -11.17 12.72
N SER A 209 14.85 -11.79 12.87
CA SER A 209 14.66 -13.23 12.60
C SER A 209 14.70 -13.53 11.10
N ALA A 210 14.13 -12.68 10.26
CA ALA A 210 14.23 -12.79 8.80
C ALA A 210 15.68 -12.64 8.32
N LEU A 211 16.46 -11.73 8.94
CA LEU A 211 17.90 -11.63 8.74
C LEU A 211 18.65 -12.92 9.12
N LEU A 212 18.30 -13.53 10.25
CA LEU A 212 18.96 -14.76 10.74
C LEU A 212 18.60 -16.01 9.93
N VAL A 213 17.40 -16.07 9.35
CA VAL A 213 16.95 -17.22 8.53
C VAL A 213 17.44 -17.12 7.08
N SER A 214 17.64 -15.91 6.56
CA SER A 214 18.01 -15.66 5.15
C SER A 214 19.52 -15.50 4.91
N LEU A 215 20.35 -15.50 5.95
CA LEU A 215 21.80 -15.61 5.77
C LEU A 215 22.11 -17.02 5.25
N PRO A 216 22.81 -17.18 4.11
CA PRO A 216 23.31 -18.49 3.74
C PRO A 216 24.16 -19.00 4.90
N GLN A 217 23.83 -20.18 5.43
CA GLN A 217 24.66 -20.84 6.42
C GLN A 217 26.05 -21.01 5.80
N CYS A 218 27.02 -20.21 6.26
CA CYS A 218 28.43 -20.45 5.98
C CYS A 218 28.88 -21.74 6.65
#